data_AF-A0AA86PID7-F1
#
_entry.id   AF-A0AA86PID7-F1
#
_cell.length_a   1.000
_cell.length_b   1.000
_cell.length_c   1.000
_cell.angle_alpha   90.00
_cell.angle_beta   90.00
_cell.angle_gamma   90.00
#
_symmetry.space_group_name_H-M   'P 1'
#
loop_
_entity.id
_entity.type
_entity.pdbx_description
1 polymer ?
#
loop_
_entity_poly.entity_id
_entity_poly.type
_entity_poly.pdbx_seq_one_letter_code
_entity_poly.pdbx_strand_id
1 'polypeptide(L)' 'MDCQEVKRSKILILANKCDLENAKTRDEIFDELNLESYNGKLLLQMCSSITKQGISEGIQWLKG' A
#
# COMPACT_ATOMS: atom_id res chain seq x y z
N MET A 1 -18.52 7.09 8.62
CA MET A 1 -17.30 7.65 8.01
C MET A 1 -17.75 8.62 6.94
N ASP A 2 -17.50 9.90 7.16
CA ASP A 2 -17.82 10.93 6.17
C ASP A 2 -16.85 10.77 4.98
N CYS A 3 -17.37 10.60 3.75
CA CYS A 3 -16.54 10.36 2.57
C CYS A 3 -15.57 11.53 2.27
N GLN A 4 -15.77 12.69 2.89
CA GLN A 4 -14.87 13.84 2.75
C GLN A 4 -13.57 13.70 3.57
N GLU A 5 -13.57 12.93 4.65
CA GLU A 5 -12.42 12.81 5.57
C GLU A 5 -11.28 11.99 4.94
N VAL A 6 -11.63 11.01 4.11
CA VAL A 6 -10.67 10.16 3.37
C VAL A 6 -9.95 10.95 2.28
N LYS A 7 -10.61 11.94 1.64
CA LYS A 7 -10.02 12.71 0.53
C LYS A 7 -8.79 13.55 0.89
N ARG A 8 -8.54 13.80 2.18
CA ARG A 8 -7.38 14.57 2.65
C ARG A 8 -6.31 13.72 3.33
N SER A 9 -6.56 12.43 3.51
CA SER A 9 -5.69 11.54 4.25
C SER A 9 -4.67 10.85 3.34
N LYS A 10 -3.45 10.61 3.85
CA LYS A 10 -2.49 9.72 3.18
C LYS A 10 -2.97 8.28 3.34
N ILE A 11 -2.91 7.50 2.27
CA ILE A 11 -3.24 6.07 2.30
C ILE A 11 -1.96 5.27 2.11
N LEU A 12 -1.65 4.42 3.08
CA LEU A 12 -0.62 3.39 2.96
C LEU A 12 -1.30 2.05 2.74
N ILE A 13 -1.01 1.40 1.62
CA ILE A 13 -1.42 0.02 1.34
C ILE A 13 -0.22 -0.89 1.56
N LEU A 14 -0.34 -1.80 2.53
CA LEU A 14 0.64 -2.85 2.78
C LEU A 14 0.27 -4.09 1.95
N ALA A 15 0.93 -4.27 0.82
CA ALA A 15 0.85 -5.46 -0.02
C ALA A 15 1.62 -6.60 0.65
N ASN A 16 0.96 -7.23 1.62
CA ASN A 16 1.53 -8.27 2.47
C ASN A 16 1.72 -9.61 1.73
N LYS A 17 2.56 -10.48 2.31
CA LYS A 17 2.90 -11.82 1.83
C LYS A 17 3.72 -11.82 0.55
N CYS A 18 4.54 -10.78 0.33
CA CYS A 18 5.43 -10.72 -0.83
C CYS A 18 6.56 -11.76 -0.81
N ASP A 19 6.69 -12.52 0.28
CA ASP A 19 7.61 -13.64 0.44
C ASP A 19 7.14 -14.94 -0.22
N LEU A 20 5.87 -15.04 -0.63
CA LEU A 20 5.35 -16.22 -1.32
C LEU A 20 5.78 -16.22 -2.80
N GLU A 21 6.14 -17.39 -3.35
CA GLU A 21 6.56 -17.53 -4.76
C GLU A 21 5.48 -17.08 -5.75
N ASN A 22 4.20 -17.20 -5.37
CA ASN A 22 3.05 -16.78 -6.18
C ASN A 22 2.48 -15.41 -5.75
N ALA A 23 3.26 -14.60 -5.03
CA ALA A 23 2.85 -13.26 -4.67
C ALA A 23 2.67 -12.39 -5.92
N LYS A 24 1.63 -11.56 -5.91
CA LYS A 24 1.43 -10.56 -6.96
C LYS A 24 2.53 -9.52 -6.91
N THR A 25 2.95 -9.09 -8.08
CA THR A 25 3.85 -7.95 -8.27
C THR A 25 3.15 -6.66 -7.87
N ARG A 26 3.94 -5.58 -7.72
CA ARG A 26 3.39 -4.26 -7.45
C ARG A 26 2.41 -3.84 -8.54
N ASP A 27 2.77 -4.03 -9.80
CA ASP A 27 1.99 -3.54 -10.95
C ASP A 27 0.66 -4.28 -11.06
N GLU A 28 0.65 -5.61 -10.87
CA GLU A 28 -0.60 -6.39 -10.83
C GLU A 28 -1.55 -5.90 -9.73
N ILE A 29 -1.05 -5.63 -8.53
CA ILE A 29 -1.88 -5.11 -7.43
C ILE A 29 -2.37 -3.70 -7.74
N PHE A 30 -1.52 -2.88 -8.36
CA PHE A 30 -1.85 -1.50 -8.70
C PHE A 30 -3.00 -1.45 -9.72
N ASP A 31 -2.90 -2.26 -10.77
CA ASP A 31 -3.90 -2.37 -11.83
C ASP A 31 -5.21 -3.00 -11.33
N GLU A 32 -5.13 -4.12 -10.61
CA GLU A 32 -6.34 -4.82 -10.14
C GLU A 32 -7.15 -4.03 -9.10
N LEU A 33 -6.48 -3.20 -8.30
CA LEU A 33 -7.14 -2.30 -7.37
C LEU A 33 -7.47 -0.93 -7.99
N ASN A 34 -7.13 -0.71 -9.26
CA ASN A 34 -7.34 0.54 -9.99
C ASN A 34 -6.81 1.76 -9.20
N LEU A 35 -5.60 1.63 -8.66
CA LEU A 35 -4.99 2.65 -7.79
C LEU A 35 -4.60 3.91 -8.57
N GLU A 36 -4.44 3.82 -9.89
CA GLU A 36 -4.22 4.96 -10.79
C GLU A 36 -5.37 5.96 -10.76
N SER A 37 -6.59 5.49 -10.48
CA SER A 37 -7.78 6.35 -10.38
C SER A 37 -7.87 7.14 -9.07
N TYR A 38 -7.00 6.83 -8.09
CA TYR A 38 -7.01 7.49 -6.79
C TYR A 38 -6.35 8.87 -6.84
N ASN A 39 -7.17 9.90 -6.74
CA ASN A 39 -6.72 11.30 -6.72
C ASN A 39 -6.28 11.79 -5.33
N GLY A 40 -5.30 11.14 -4.71
CA GLY A 40 -4.74 11.50 -3.41
C GLY A 40 -3.33 10.96 -3.15
N LYS A 41 -2.77 11.24 -1.96
CA LYS A 41 -1.46 10.70 -1.57
C LYS A 41 -1.60 9.22 -1.18
N LEU A 42 -1.08 8.33 -2.02
CA LEU A 42 -1.11 6.89 -1.82
C LEU A 42 0.28 6.29 -2.01
N LEU A 43 0.61 5.30 -1.19
CA LEU A 43 1.78 4.43 -1.39
C LEU A 43 1.34 2.96 -1.31
N LEU A 44 1.71 2.20 -2.33
CA LEU A 44 1.66 0.74 -2.33
C LEU A 44 3.04 0.18 -1.93
N GLN A 45 3.13 -0.34 -0.71
CA GLN A 45 4.35 -0.88 -0.13
C GLN A 45 4.27 -2.42 -0.10
N MET A 46 5.14 -3.07 -0.87
CA MET A 46 5.34 -4.52 -0.78
C MET A 46 5.95 -4.86 0.58
N CYS A 47 5.39 -5.81 1.31
CA CYS A 47 5.88 -6.19 2.63
C CYS A 47 5.64 -7.67 2.97
N SER A 48 6.33 -8.13 4.01
CA SER A 48 6.07 -9.43 4.64
C SER A 48 5.99 -9.27 6.14
N SER A 49 4.87 -9.70 6.73
CA SER A 49 4.72 -9.79 8.19
C SER A 49 5.69 -10.78 8.84
N ILE A 50 6.15 -11.80 8.13
CA ILE A 50 7.01 -12.85 8.67
C ILE A 50 8.47 -12.36 8.71
N THR A 51 8.97 -11.84 7.58
CA THR A 51 10.35 -11.35 7.48
C THR A 51 10.50 -9.91 8.00
N LYS A 52 9.38 -9.21 8.23
CA LYS A 52 9.27 -7.78 8.59
C LYS A 52 9.71 -6.82 7.50
N GLN A 53 10.06 -7.31 6.32
CA GLN A 53 10.47 -6.50 5.17
C GLN A 53 9.38 -5.51 4.78
N GLY A 54 9.75 -4.26 4.48
CA GLY A 54 8.86 -3.25 3.90
C GLY A 54 7.90 -2.58 4.88
N ILE A 55 7.72 -3.13 6.09
CA ILE A 55 6.77 -2.58 7.07
C ILE A 55 7.27 -1.24 7.60
N SER A 56 8.54 -1.18 8.01
CA SER A 56 9.13 0.04 8.60
C SER A 56 9.14 1.18 7.59
N GLU A 57 9.47 0.89 6.33
CA GLU A 57 9.52 1.83 5.22
C GLU A 57 8.12 2.42 4.95
N GLY A 58 7.10 1.57 4.88
CA GLY A 58 5.72 2.02 4.70
C GLY A 58 5.25 2.92 5.84
N ILE A 59 5.52 2.52 7.09
CA ILE A 59 5.13 3.32 8.26
C ILE A 59 5.89 4.65 8.33
N GLN A 60 7.18 4.67 7.97
CA GLN A 60 7.95 5.91 7.89
C GLN A 60 7.38 6.87 6.84
N TRP A 61 6.99 6.36 5.67
CA TRP A 61 6.31 7.15 4.65
C TRP A 61 4.97 7.72 5.14
N LEU A 62 4.20 6.94 5.90
CA LEU A 62 2.92 7.41 6.44
C LEU A 62 3.11 8.54 7.46
N LYS A 63 4.18 8.47 8.27
CA LYS A 63 4.52 9.46 9.30
C LYS A 63 5.01 10.80 8.74
N GLY A 64 5.80 10.79 7.65
CA GLY A 64 6.38 12.00 7.04
C GLY A 64 5.45 12.62 6.03
#